data_AF-A0A661X0W1-F1
#
_entry.id   AF-A0A661X0W1-F1
#
_cell.length_a   1.000
_cell.length_b   1.000
_cell.length_c   1.000
_cell.angle_alpha   90.00
_cell.angle_beta   90.00
_cell.angle_gamma   90.00
#
_symmetry.space_group_name_H-M   'P 1'
#
loop_
_entity.id
_entity.type
_entity.pdbx_description
1 polymer ?
#
loop_
_entity_poly.entity_id
_entity_poly.type
_entity_poly.pdbx_seq_one_letter_code
_entity_poly.pdbx_strand_id
1 'polypeptide(L)'
;MKIAFVVPEAVPYIKTGGLGDVAGTLPVYLTKLGFNTILILPLYKTIKDKNLELELVEKGDVKLGERTFPFSIYRHKEAQVYFIENDEFFLRDSPYNTKEGDYPDNYIRFAFFSKVSLDFIVKRGDVDVIHVHDWQTSILPVYKELFYPNGKEKVVLTIHNIGYQGIFPRDVLKEISIPPSLFTIDGLEFYGNVNYLKGGILFSDCVTTVSPSYAKEIQTKEYG
;
A
#
# COMPACT_ATOMS: atom_id res chain seq x y z
N MET A 1 -4.09 10.69 18.58
CA MET A 1 -3.98 9.53 17.68
C MET A 1 -3.40 9.98 16.35
N LYS A 2 -2.39 9.28 15.84
CA LYS A 2 -1.76 9.50 14.54
C LYS A 2 -2.08 8.36 13.58
N ILE A 3 -2.47 8.72 12.36
CA ILE A 3 -2.87 7.79 11.30
C ILE A 3 -1.95 7.97 10.09
N ALA A 4 -1.33 6.88 9.64
CA ALA A 4 -0.56 6.86 8.40
C ALA A 4 -1.41 6.24 7.28
N PHE A 5 -1.77 7.05 6.29
CA PHE A 5 -2.42 6.59 5.08
C PHE A 5 -1.35 6.11 4.09
N VAL A 6 -1.27 4.80 3.89
CA VAL A 6 -0.38 4.19 2.90
C VAL A 6 -1.24 3.84 1.70
N VAL A 7 -1.10 4.62 0.64
CA VAL A 7 -2.02 4.55 -0.51
C VAL A 7 -1.23 4.53 -1.81
N PRO A 8 -1.77 3.89 -2.87
CA PRO A 8 -1.11 3.88 -4.16
C PRO A 8 -1.38 5.16 -4.97
N GLU A 9 -2.39 5.96 -4.61
CA GLU A 9 -2.70 7.22 -5.26
C GLU A 9 -3.50 8.16 -4.34
N ALA A 10 -3.37 9.47 -4.56
CA ALA A 10 -4.12 10.51 -3.86
C ALA A 10 -4.04 11.86 -4.57
N VAL A 11 -5.16 12.57 -4.64
CA VAL A 11 -5.17 13.98 -5.10
C VAL A 11 -4.47 14.90 -4.09
N PRO A 12 -3.77 15.97 -4.54
CA PRO A 12 -3.60 16.43 -5.94
C PRO A 12 -2.38 15.82 -6.66
N TYR A 13 -1.75 14.81 -6.07
CA TYR A 13 -0.47 14.27 -6.55
C TYR A 13 -0.66 13.35 -7.75
N ILE A 14 -1.49 12.33 -7.62
CA ILE A 14 -1.76 11.35 -8.67
C ILE A 14 -3.18 10.79 -8.50
N LYS A 15 -3.86 10.57 -9.62
CA LYS A 15 -5.22 10.01 -9.64
C LYS A 15 -5.40 9.17 -10.90
N THR A 16 -5.84 7.94 -10.72
CA THR A 16 -6.28 7.02 -11.77
C THR A 16 -7.75 6.67 -11.62
N GLY A 17 -8.29 6.69 -10.40
CA GLY A 17 -9.70 6.41 -10.13
C GLY A 17 -10.29 7.13 -8.91
N GLY A 18 -11.38 6.58 -8.38
CA GLY A 18 -12.09 7.15 -7.22
C GLY A 18 -11.33 7.00 -5.90
N LEU A 19 -10.43 6.01 -5.79
CA LEU A 19 -9.56 5.84 -4.62
C LEU A 19 -8.76 7.12 -4.37
N GLY A 20 -8.16 7.68 -5.42
CA GLY A 20 -7.36 8.90 -5.32
C GLY A 20 -8.11 10.10 -4.74
N ASP A 21 -9.43 10.23 -5.00
CA ASP A 21 -10.24 11.30 -4.42
C ASP A 21 -10.43 11.11 -2.91
N VAL A 22 -10.75 9.89 -2.48
CA VAL A 22 -10.94 9.56 -1.06
C VAL A 22 -9.63 9.68 -0.29
N ALA A 23 -8.56 9.11 -0.83
CA ALA A 23 -7.22 9.14 -0.22
C ALA A 23 -6.64 10.55 -0.09
N GLY A 24 -6.99 11.47 -1.00
CA GLY A 24 -6.57 12.88 -0.90
C GLY A 24 -7.42 13.72 0.03
N THR A 25 -8.69 13.38 0.24
CA THR A 25 -9.63 14.21 1.01
C THR A 25 -9.84 13.74 2.45
N LEU A 26 -9.94 12.43 2.69
CA LEU A 26 -10.19 11.86 4.01
C LEU A 26 -9.13 12.25 5.06
N PRO A 27 -7.82 12.21 4.79
CA PRO A 27 -6.81 12.63 5.77
C PRO A 27 -6.97 14.10 6.18
N VAL A 28 -7.33 14.97 5.23
CA VAL A 28 -7.58 16.39 5.48
C VAL A 28 -8.79 16.59 6.39
N TYR A 29 -9.87 15.85 6.17
CA TYR A 29 -11.05 15.91 7.05
C TYR A 29 -10.76 15.38 8.46
N LEU A 30 -10.03 14.27 8.58
CA LEU A 30 -9.62 13.74 9.88
C LEU A 30 -8.71 14.71 10.64
N THR A 31 -7.82 15.40 9.92
CA THR A 31 -7.00 16.46 10.51
C THR A 31 -7.85 17.59 11.10
N LYS A 32 -8.92 18.00 10.40
CA LYS A 32 -9.87 19.01 10.91
C LYS A 32 -10.65 18.53 12.13
N LEU A 33 -10.82 17.21 12.30
CA LEU A 33 -11.43 16.60 13.47
C LEU A 33 -10.45 16.39 14.63
N GLY A 34 -9.20 16.85 14.51
CA GLY A 34 -8.19 16.80 15.57
C GLY A 34 -7.28 15.57 15.54
N PHE A 35 -7.38 14.72 14.52
CA PHE A 35 -6.41 13.64 14.31
C PHE A 35 -5.13 14.16 13.65
N ASN A 36 -4.01 13.48 13.87
CA ASN A 36 -2.78 13.77 13.13
C ASN A 36 -2.67 12.75 11.99
N THR A 37 -2.69 13.20 10.74
CA THR A 37 -2.59 12.29 9.59
C THR A 37 -1.34 12.56 8.79
N ILE A 38 -0.66 11.49 8.38
CA ILE A 38 0.38 11.54 7.34
C ILE A 38 -0.07 10.71 6.15
N LEU A 39 0.34 11.11 4.95
CA LEU A 39 0.11 10.39 3.71
C LEU A 39 1.44 9.84 3.20
N ILE A 40 1.45 8.60 2.73
CA ILE A 40 2.62 7.94 2.14
C ILE A 40 2.21 7.42 0.76
N LEU A 41 2.97 7.82 -0.26
CA LEU A 41 2.72 7.52 -1.67
C LEU A 41 4.01 7.06 -2.36
N PRO A 42 3.95 6.31 -3.46
CA PRO A 42 5.09 6.16 -4.37
C PRO A 42 5.43 7.50 -5.04
N LEU A 43 6.71 7.79 -5.23
CA LEU A 43 7.16 8.96 -6.00
C LEU A 43 7.10 8.65 -7.50
N TYR A 44 5.90 8.72 -8.08
CA TYR A 44 5.71 8.52 -9.52
C TYR A 44 6.39 9.62 -10.36
N LYS A 45 6.72 9.29 -11.62
CA LYS A 45 7.22 10.25 -12.62
C LYS A 45 6.39 11.53 -12.67
N THR A 46 5.07 11.41 -12.75
CA THR A 46 4.13 12.53 -12.79
C THR A 46 4.16 13.42 -11.55
N ILE A 47 4.61 12.91 -10.40
CA ILE A 47 4.80 13.69 -9.18
C ILE A 47 6.14 14.42 -9.23
N LYS A 48 7.21 13.77 -9.72
CA LYS A 48 8.51 14.43 -9.96
C LYS A 48 8.37 15.61 -10.92
N ASP A 49 7.56 15.47 -11.96
CA ASP A 49 7.33 16.52 -12.96
C ASP A 49 6.58 17.76 -12.42
N LYS A 50 5.98 17.68 -11.21
CA LYS A 50 5.26 18.81 -10.58
C LYS A 50 6.17 19.82 -9.87
N ASN A 51 7.49 19.60 -9.83
CA ASN A 51 8.47 20.48 -9.17
C ASN A 51 8.10 20.85 -7.72
N LEU A 52 7.61 19.87 -6.95
CA LEU A 52 7.31 20.05 -5.53
C LEU A 52 8.60 20.29 -4.73
N GLU A 53 8.51 21.09 -3.66
CA GLU A 53 9.62 21.22 -2.72
C GLU A 53 9.72 19.98 -1.83
N LEU A 54 10.58 19.06 -2.25
CA LEU A 54 10.84 17.80 -1.57
C LEU A 54 12.11 17.88 -0.71
N GLU A 55 11.99 17.46 0.54
CA GLU A 55 13.10 17.31 1.48
C GLU A 55 13.43 15.83 1.65
N LEU A 56 14.69 15.46 1.48
CA LEU A 56 15.13 14.09 1.72
C LEU A 56 15.12 13.78 3.22
N VAL A 57 14.37 12.75 3.61
CA VAL A 57 14.23 12.30 5.00
C VAL A 57 15.10 11.09 5.28
N GLU A 58 15.11 10.13 4.36
CA GLU A 58 15.80 8.86 4.55
C GLU A 58 16.26 8.30 3.20
N LYS A 59 17.39 7.60 3.22
CA LYS A 59 17.85 6.74 2.13
C LYS A 59 18.30 5.41 2.71
N GLY A 60 18.12 4.35 1.95
CA GLY A 60 18.58 3.04 2.33
C GLY A 60 18.29 2.02 1.26
N ASP A 61 18.35 0.76 1.68
CA ASP A 61 18.12 -0.38 0.82
C ASP A 61 17.15 -1.34 1.51
N VAL A 62 16.28 -1.96 0.72
CA VAL A 62 15.36 -2.99 1.20
C VAL A 62 15.61 -4.29 0.45
N LYS A 63 15.66 -5.39 1.19
CA LYS A 63 15.80 -6.74 0.61
C LYS A 63 14.41 -7.34 0.36
N LEU A 64 14.19 -7.78 -0.89
CA LEU A 64 13.04 -8.54 -1.35
C LEU A 64 13.53 -9.75 -2.15
N GLY A 65 13.24 -10.94 -1.62
CA GLY A 65 13.82 -12.20 -2.09
C GLY A 65 15.34 -12.16 -2.06
N GLU A 66 15.96 -12.43 -3.21
CA GLU A 66 17.42 -12.38 -3.38
C GLU A 66 17.93 -11.02 -3.86
N ARG A 67 17.03 -10.06 -4.13
CA ARG A 67 17.36 -8.73 -4.66
C ARG A 67 17.35 -7.69 -3.56
N THR A 68 18.19 -6.69 -3.72
CA THR A 68 18.25 -5.50 -2.86
C THR A 68 17.92 -4.29 -3.72
N PHE A 69 17.00 -3.45 -3.24
CA PHE A 69 16.50 -2.29 -3.96
C PHE A 69 16.78 -1.02 -3.16
N PRO A 70 17.38 0.01 -3.78
CA PRO A 70 17.55 1.28 -3.11
C PRO A 70 16.21 1.99 -2.97
N PHE A 71 16.08 2.79 -1.92
CA PHE A 71 14.95 3.69 -1.74
C PHE A 71 15.41 5.04 -1.22
N SER A 72 14.67 6.09 -1.59
CA SER A 72 14.71 7.38 -0.91
C SER A 72 13.30 7.71 -0.39
N ILE A 73 13.22 8.31 0.79
CA ILE A 73 11.97 8.85 1.33
C ILE A 73 12.09 10.37 1.33
N TYR A 74 11.19 11.04 0.62
CA TYR A 74 11.09 12.49 0.62
C TYR A 74 9.85 12.95 1.38
N ARG A 75 9.94 14.09 2.07
CA ARG A 75 8.79 14.79 2.63
C ARG A 75 8.47 16.00 1.76
N HIS A 76 7.20 16.22 1.46
CA HIS A 76 6.73 17.48 0.90
C HIS A 76 6.77 18.56 1.99
N LYS A 77 7.52 19.66 1.79
CA LYS A 77 7.69 20.68 2.86
C LYS A 77 6.39 21.34 3.31
N GLU A 78 5.42 21.48 2.40
CA GLU A 78 4.16 22.18 2.67
C GLU A 78 3.03 21.27 3.14
N ALA A 79 3.26 19.95 3.23
CA ALA A 79 2.22 18.99 3.57
C ALA A 79 2.76 17.83 4.42
N GLN A 80 1.88 17.18 5.19
CA GLN A 80 2.22 15.94 5.91
C GLN A 80 2.22 14.73 4.95
N VAL A 81 3.03 14.81 3.89
CA VAL A 81 3.08 13.83 2.80
C VAL A 81 4.51 13.36 2.59
N TYR A 82 4.67 12.05 2.52
CA TYR A 82 5.92 11.37 2.26
C TYR A 82 5.84 10.59 0.94
N PHE A 83 6.93 10.62 0.18
CA PHE A 83 7.05 9.92 -1.09
C PHE A 83 8.19 8.91 -1.02
N ILE A 84 7.91 7.67 -1.40
CA ILE A 84 8.90 6.60 -1.53
C ILE A 84 9.36 6.52 -2.98
N GLU A 85 10.62 6.84 -3.20
CA GLU A 85 11.27 6.83 -4.50
C GLU A 85 11.98 5.49 -4.75
N ASN A 86 11.75 4.97 -5.95
CA ASN A 86 12.61 4.01 -6.61
C ASN A 86 12.34 4.15 -8.12
N ASP A 87 13.35 4.55 -8.88
CA ASP A 87 13.15 4.88 -10.30
C ASP A 87 12.82 3.65 -11.15
N GLU A 88 13.38 2.47 -10.82
CA GLU A 88 13.05 1.21 -11.48
C GLU A 88 11.54 0.90 -11.41
N PHE A 89 10.92 1.21 -10.27
CA PHE A 89 9.51 0.91 -10.01
C PHE A 89 8.55 2.05 -10.36
N PHE A 90 8.91 3.31 -10.16
CA PHE A 90 7.94 4.42 -10.19
C PHE A 90 8.22 5.48 -11.25
N LEU A 91 9.37 5.46 -11.93
CA LEU A 91 9.66 6.35 -13.06
C LEU A 91 9.03 5.82 -14.37
N ARG A 92 7.71 5.67 -14.36
CA ARG A 92 6.90 5.15 -15.47
C ARG A 92 5.79 6.12 -15.86
N ASP A 93 5.25 5.97 -17.06
CA ASP A 93 4.22 6.87 -17.58
C ASP A 93 2.85 6.71 -16.89
N SER A 94 2.57 5.54 -16.31
CA SER A 94 1.34 5.25 -15.58
C SER A 94 1.65 4.52 -14.26
N PRO A 95 0.80 4.63 -13.23
CA PRO A 95 0.99 3.91 -11.97
C PRO A 95 0.96 2.38 -12.10
N TYR A 96 0.04 1.81 -12.89
CA TYR A 96 -0.29 0.37 -12.82
C TYR A 96 -0.17 -0.40 -14.13
N ASN A 97 -0.27 0.26 -15.29
CA ASN A 97 -0.46 -0.42 -16.57
C ASN A 97 0.13 0.34 -17.77
N THR A 98 0.23 -0.35 -18.89
CA THR A 98 0.44 0.22 -20.22
C THR A 98 -0.82 0.07 -21.06
N LYS A 99 -0.74 0.37 -22.36
CA LYS A 99 -1.84 0.11 -23.30
C LYS A 99 -2.10 -1.39 -23.50
N GLU A 100 -1.09 -2.23 -23.24
CA GLU A 100 -1.15 -3.68 -23.40
C GLU A 100 -1.70 -4.41 -22.17
N GLY A 101 -1.79 -3.75 -21.02
CA GLY A 101 -2.30 -4.32 -19.77
C GLY A 101 -1.49 -3.90 -18.55
N ASP A 102 -1.75 -4.56 -17.41
CA ASP A 102 -1.05 -4.30 -16.15
C ASP A 102 0.44 -4.61 -16.27
N TYR A 103 1.27 -3.84 -15.54
CA TYR A 103 2.69 -4.15 -15.45
C TYR A 103 2.90 -5.53 -14.80
N PRO A 104 3.67 -6.44 -15.43
CA PRO A 104 3.85 -7.80 -14.93
C PRO A 104 4.58 -7.85 -13.58
N ASP A 105 5.36 -6.82 -13.26
CA ASP A 105 6.11 -6.68 -12.01
C ASP A 105 5.35 -5.89 -10.94
N ASN A 106 4.04 -5.67 -11.09
CA ASN A 106 3.22 -4.98 -10.09
C ASN A 106 3.31 -5.62 -8.70
N TYR A 107 3.42 -6.95 -8.61
CA TYR A 107 3.58 -7.66 -7.34
C TYR A 107 4.79 -7.12 -6.54
N ILE A 108 5.97 -7.01 -7.17
CA ILE A 108 7.19 -6.61 -6.47
C ILE A 108 7.25 -5.11 -6.22
N ARG A 109 6.70 -4.28 -7.13
CA ARG A 109 6.62 -2.82 -6.97
C ARG A 109 5.82 -2.44 -5.72
N PHE A 110 4.68 -3.08 -5.53
CA PHE A 110 3.78 -2.81 -4.41
C PHE A 110 4.18 -3.54 -3.12
N ALA A 111 4.86 -4.69 -3.22
CA ALA A 111 5.59 -5.29 -2.12
C ALA A 111 6.70 -4.37 -1.59
N PHE A 112 7.52 -3.80 -2.48
CA PHE A 112 8.55 -2.83 -2.14
C PHE A 112 7.97 -1.61 -1.44
N PHE A 113 6.96 -0.99 -2.04
CA PHE A 113 6.32 0.19 -1.47
C PHE A 113 5.74 -0.09 -0.07
N SER A 114 5.04 -1.21 0.08
CA SER A 114 4.44 -1.61 1.34
C SER A 114 5.48 -1.89 2.42
N LYS A 115 6.57 -2.58 2.08
CA LYS A 115 7.65 -2.90 3.01
C LYS A 115 8.41 -1.65 3.48
N VAL A 116 8.82 -0.80 2.55
CA VAL A 116 9.53 0.47 2.89
C VAL A 116 8.62 1.39 3.70
N SER A 117 7.32 1.46 3.38
CA SER A 117 6.35 2.24 4.16
C SER A 117 6.23 1.74 5.59
N LEU A 118 6.13 0.43 5.77
CA LEU A 118 6.03 -0.20 7.09
C LEU A 118 7.29 0.03 7.92
N ASP A 119 8.48 -0.22 7.35
CA ASP A 119 9.76 -0.01 8.03
C ASP A 119 9.90 1.45 8.48
N PHE A 120 9.52 2.40 7.61
CA PHE A 120 9.49 3.83 7.93
C PHE A 120 8.52 4.14 9.07
N ILE A 121 7.28 3.64 9.02
CA ILE A 121 6.27 3.86 10.06
C ILE A 121 6.73 3.34 11.42
N VAL A 122 7.19 2.09 11.47
CA VAL A 122 7.64 1.44 12.72
C VAL A 122 8.83 2.18 13.31
N LYS A 123 9.81 2.58 12.46
CA LYS A 123 10.99 3.34 12.90
C LYS A 123 10.64 4.70 13.49
N ARG A 124 9.62 5.38 12.96
CA ARG A 124 9.14 6.64 13.53
C ARG A 124 8.54 6.46 14.93
N GLY A 125 7.90 5.33 15.18
CA GLY A 125 7.34 4.96 16.49
C GLY A 125 6.22 5.87 16.99
N ASP A 126 5.68 6.77 16.15
CA ASP A 126 4.68 7.77 16.52
C ASP A 126 3.30 7.56 15.88
N VAL A 127 3.15 6.50 15.09
CA VAL A 127 1.89 6.11 14.41
C VAL A 127 1.11 5.13 15.28
N ASP A 128 -0.20 5.34 15.37
CA ASP A 128 -1.12 4.44 16.08
C ASP A 128 -1.86 3.52 15.10
N VAL A 129 -2.24 4.05 13.92
CA VAL A 129 -3.01 3.33 12.90
C VAL A 129 -2.34 3.47 11.53
N ILE A 130 -2.19 2.35 10.82
CA ILE A 130 -1.82 2.29 9.40
C ILE A 130 -3.10 2.01 8.62
N HIS A 131 -3.48 2.93 7.74
CA HIS A 131 -4.64 2.78 6.88
C HIS A 131 -4.17 2.45 5.47
N VAL A 132 -4.41 1.20 5.05
CA VAL A 132 -4.06 0.67 3.74
C VAL A 132 -5.30 0.57 2.85
N HIS A 133 -5.10 0.70 1.55
CA HIS A 133 -6.17 0.80 0.55
C HIS A 133 -5.90 -0.15 -0.62
N ASP A 134 -6.90 -0.99 -0.91
CA ASP A 134 -6.92 -1.97 -1.99
C ASP A 134 -5.68 -2.89 -2.05
N TRP A 135 -5.60 -3.73 -3.09
CA TRP A 135 -4.60 -4.77 -3.21
C TRP A 135 -3.16 -4.24 -3.23
N GLN A 136 -2.94 -3.01 -3.72
CA GLN A 136 -1.64 -2.38 -3.87
C GLN A 136 -0.90 -2.20 -2.54
N THR A 137 -1.63 -2.10 -1.43
CA THR A 137 -1.04 -1.93 -0.09
C THR A 137 -1.49 -3.01 0.89
N SER A 138 -2.32 -3.95 0.44
CA SER A 138 -2.83 -5.07 1.24
C SER A 138 -1.78 -6.08 1.67
N ILE A 139 -0.58 -6.07 1.07
CA ILE A 139 0.53 -6.92 1.51
C ILE A 139 1.24 -6.38 2.76
N LEU A 140 1.05 -5.09 3.10
CA LEU A 140 1.61 -4.45 4.28
C LEU A 140 1.26 -5.15 5.60
N PRO A 141 -0.02 -5.45 5.92
CA PRO A 141 -0.36 -6.18 7.14
C PRO A 141 0.30 -7.56 7.24
N VAL A 142 0.50 -8.24 6.10
CA VAL A 142 1.22 -9.52 6.06
C VAL A 142 2.68 -9.33 6.45
N TYR A 143 3.33 -8.28 5.95
CA TYR A 143 4.68 -7.93 6.39
C TYR A 143 4.75 -7.50 7.85
N LYS A 144 3.74 -6.81 8.36
CA LYS A 144 3.66 -6.46 9.77
C LYS A 144 3.66 -7.72 10.63
N GLU A 145 2.83 -8.69 10.32
CA GLU A 145 2.80 -9.96 11.06
C GLU A 145 4.14 -10.70 11.00
N LEU A 146 4.78 -10.74 9.82
CA LEU A 146 6.04 -11.46 9.63
C LEU A 146 7.25 -10.81 10.30
N PHE A 147 7.38 -9.49 10.18
CA PHE A 147 8.61 -8.78 10.55
C PHE A 147 8.47 -7.94 11.83
N TYR A 148 7.23 -7.61 12.21
CA TYR A 148 6.92 -6.79 13.37
C TYR A 148 5.72 -7.36 14.16
N PRO A 149 5.75 -8.64 14.58
CA PRO A 149 4.61 -9.28 15.26
C PRO A 149 4.21 -8.60 16.57
N ASN A 150 5.15 -7.89 17.22
CA ASN A 150 4.92 -7.12 18.43
C ASN A 150 4.70 -5.61 18.16
N GLY A 151 4.56 -5.21 16.90
CA GLY A 151 4.32 -3.83 16.50
C GLY A 151 2.97 -3.33 17.02
N LYS A 152 2.97 -2.15 17.64
CA LYS A 152 1.80 -1.57 18.32
C LYS A 152 0.75 -1.03 17.35
N GLU A 153 1.14 -0.77 16.11
CA GLU A 153 0.30 -0.14 15.10
C GLU A 153 -0.88 -1.05 14.75
N LYS A 154 -2.06 -0.48 14.65
CA LYS A 154 -3.25 -1.18 14.14
C LYS A 154 -3.38 -0.98 12.64
N VAL A 155 -3.71 -2.02 11.89
CA VAL A 155 -3.85 -1.93 10.44
C VAL A 155 -5.32 -1.98 10.05
N VAL A 156 -5.77 -0.98 9.31
CA VAL A 156 -7.12 -0.91 8.74
C VAL A 156 -6.99 -0.99 7.23
N LEU A 157 -7.70 -1.95 6.62
CA LEU A 157 -7.84 -2.03 5.17
C LEU A 157 -9.16 -1.39 4.73
N THR A 158 -9.12 -0.55 3.69
CA THR A 158 -10.32 -0.19 2.93
C THR A 158 -10.29 -0.82 1.55
N ILE A 159 -11.40 -1.49 1.20
CA ILE A 159 -11.64 -2.06 -0.13
C ILE A 159 -12.57 -1.12 -0.90
N HIS A 160 -12.08 -0.55 -2.00
CA HIS A 160 -12.86 0.31 -2.91
C HIS A 160 -13.50 -0.50 -4.02
N ASN A 161 -12.84 -1.58 -4.46
CA ASN A 161 -13.38 -2.48 -5.44
C ASN A 161 -12.80 -3.90 -5.31
N ILE A 162 -13.61 -4.83 -4.82
CA ILE A 162 -13.22 -6.24 -4.63
C ILE A 162 -12.91 -6.98 -5.95
N GLY A 163 -13.30 -6.43 -7.09
CA GLY A 163 -12.93 -6.97 -8.40
C GLY A 163 -11.42 -6.90 -8.68
N TYR A 164 -10.69 -5.98 -8.05
CA TYR A 164 -9.24 -5.83 -8.20
C TYR A 164 -8.51 -6.39 -6.98
N GLN A 165 -8.05 -7.64 -7.08
CA GLN A 165 -7.54 -8.38 -5.91
C GLN A 165 -6.01 -8.49 -5.84
N GLY A 166 -5.30 -8.15 -6.92
CA GLY A 166 -3.85 -8.37 -7.00
C GLY A 166 -3.51 -9.86 -6.92
N ILE A 167 -3.97 -10.62 -7.91
CA ILE A 167 -3.71 -12.07 -8.02
C ILE A 167 -2.47 -12.28 -8.87
N PHE A 168 -1.49 -13.00 -8.32
CA PHE A 168 -0.20 -13.25 -8.94
C PHE A 168 0.15 -14.74 -8.88
N PRO A 169 1.00 -15.27 -9.77
CA PRO A 169 1.39 -16.66 -9.71
C PRO A 169 2.20 -16.97 -8.43
N ARG A 170 2.20 -18.24 -8.02
CA ARG A 170 2.80 -18.68 -6.74
C ARG A 170 4.29 -18.35 -6.58
N ASP A 171 5.04 -18.35 -7.67
CA ASP A 171 6.48 -18.11 -7.71
C ASP A 171 6.88 -16.75 -7.14
N VAL A 172 6.00 -15.74 -7.21
CA VAL A 172 6.27 -14.40 -6.69
C VAL A 172 6.56 -14.36 -5.19
N LEU A 173 6.09 -15.33 -4.39
CA LEU A 173 6.27 -15.36 -2.94
C LEU A 173 7.75 -15.24 -2.54
N LYS A 174 8.63 -15.95 -3.25
CA LYS A 174 10.07 -15.92 -2.99
C LYS A 174 10.63 -14.52 -3.27
N GLU A 175 10.19 -13.90 -4.35
CA GLU A 175 10.67 -12.58 -4.78
C GLU A 175 10.24 -11.46 -3.83
N ILE A 176 9.12 -11.63 -3.15
CA ILE A 176 8.59 -10.65 -2.18
C ILE A 176 8.91 -11.01 -0.73
N SER A 177 9.86 -11.92 -0.48
CA SER A 177 10.25 -12.31 0.88
C SER A 177 9.11 -12.85 1.76
N ILE A 178 8.13 -13.53 1.16
CA ILE A 178 7.07 -14.20 1.92
C ILE A 178 7.38 -15.69 2.03
N PRO A 179 7.40 -16.26 3.24
CA PRO A 179 7.72 -17.67 3.42
C PRO A 179 6.62 -18.57 2.83
N PRO A 180 6.97 -19.74 2.26
CA PRO A 180 5.98 -20.69 1.73
C PRO A 180 4.94 -21.16 2.75
N SER A 181 5.21 -21.04 4.05
CA SER A 181 4.26 -21.37 5.12
C SER A 181 3.00 -20.50 5.13
N LEU A 182 3.03 -19.32 4.51
CA LEU A 182 1.86 -18.46 4.31
C LEU A 182 1.08 -18.78 3.03
N PHE A 183 1.56 -19.73 2.21
CA PHE A 183 0.83 -20.21 1.04
C PHE A 183 -0.12 -21.35 1.42
N THR A 184 -1.15 -21.00 2.17
CA THR A 184 -2.21 -21.90 2.62
C THR A 184 -3.57 -21.26 2.36
N ILE A 185 -4.64 -22.05 2.43
CA ILE A 185 -6.00 -21.55 2.28
C ILE A 185 -6.38 -20.52 3.37
N ASP A 186 -5.77 -20.63 4.55
CA ASP A 186 -5.91 -19.66 5.65
C ASP A 186 -4.89 -18.51 5.56
N GLY A 187 -4.08 -18.50 4.50
CA GLY A 187 -3.11 -17.46 4.19
C GLY A 187 -3.35 -16.87 2.81
N LEU A 188 -2.30 -16.76 2.00
CA LEU A 188 -2.33 -16.04 0.73
C LEU A 188 -2.76 -16.90 -0.47
N GLU A 189 -2.88 -18.21 -0.31
CA GLU A 189 -3.23 -19.10 -1.43
C GLU A 189 -4.66 -18.83 -1.91
N PHE A 190 -4.83 -18.76 -3.22
CA PHE A 190 -6.11 -18.53 -3.88
C PHE A 190 -6.12 -19.22 -5.25
N TYR A 191 -6.71 -20.41 -5.32
CA TYR A 191 -6.81 -21.22 -6.54
C TYR A 191 -5.45 -21.45 -7.24
N GLY A 192 -4.43 -21.78 -6.45
CA GLY A 192 -3.05 -22.00 -6.91
C GLY A 192 -2.22 -20.74 -7.10
N ASN A 193 -2.81 -19.55 -6.89
CA ASN A 193 -2.16 -18.25 -7.01
C ASN A 193 -2.02 -17.56 -5.64
N VAL A 194 -1.27 -16.47 -5.58
CA VAL A 194 -1.16 -15.56 -4.44
C VAL A 194 -2.19 -14.44 -4.61
N ASN A 195 -2.93 -14.11 -3.56
CA ASN A 195 -3.89 -13.01 -3.58
C ASN A 195 -3.55 -11.97 -2.51
N TYR A 196 -3.14 -10.77 -2.95
CA TYR A 196 -2.73 -9.69 -2.04
C TYR A 196 -3.90 -9.16 -1.22
N LEU A 197 -5.05 -8.93 -1.85
CA LEU A 197 -6.23 -8.42 -1.15
C LEU A 197 -6.70 -9.39 -0.07
N LYS A 198 -6.69 -10.70 -0.36
CA LYS A 198 -6.96 -11.75 0.63
C LYS A 198 -6.01 -11.66 1.83
N GLY A 199 -4.71 -11.48 1.58
CA GLY A 199 -3.73 -11.22 2.63
C GLY A 199 -4.09 -9.98 3.46
N GLY A 200 -4.48 -8.90 2.80
CA GLY A 200 -4.95 -7.70 3.49
C GLY A 200 -6.16 -7.97 4.38
N ILE A 201 -7.15 -8.72 3.89
CA ILE A 201 -8.37 -9.05 4.65
C ILE A 201 -8.04 -9.89 5.88
N LEU A 202 -7.18 -10.90 5.75
CA LEU A 202 -6.89 -11.85 6.82
C LEU A 202 -5.98 -11.27 7.92
N PHE A 203 -5.05 -10.39 7.55
CA PHE A 203 -4.00 -9.90 8.46
C PHE A 203 -4.23 -8.47 8.99
N SER A 204 -5.27 -7.77 8.52
CA SER A 204 -5.62 -6.44 9.06
C SER A 204 -6.47 -6.55 10.33
N ASP A 205 -6.29 -5.63 11.27
CA ASP A 205 -7.13 -5.57 12.49
C ASP A 205 -8.58 -5.19 12.18
N CYS A 206 -8.83 -4.48 11.08
CA CYS A 206 -10.17 -4.11 10.63
C CYS A 206 -10.22 -3.99 9.10
N VAL A 207 -11.34 -4.40 8.52
CA VAL A 207 -11.65 -4.22 7.10
C VAL A 207 -12.88 -3.32 6.97
N THR A 208 -12.77 -2.34 6.09
CA THR A 208 -13.80 -1.35 5.79
C THR A 208 -14.03 -1.28 4.29
N THR A 209 -15.14 -0.69 3.87
CA THR A 209 -15.47 -0.48 2.46
C THR A 209 -16.11 0.89 2.25
N VAL A 210 -16.33 1.26 0.99
CA VAL A 210 -16.81 2.60 0.62
C VAL A 210 -18.26 2.90 0.99
N SER A 211 -19.08 1.90 1.34
CA SER A 211 -20.44 2.12 1.83
C SER A 211 -21.03 0.91 2.58
N PRO A 212 -22.04 1.11 3.45
CA PRO A 212 -22.74 0.01 4.11
C PRO A 212 -23.43 -0.96 3.15
N SER A 213 -23.97 -0.47 2.03
CA SER A 213 -24.59 -1.31 1.01
C SER A 213 -23.54 -2.17 0.32
N TYR A 214 -22.43 -1.54 -0.11
CA TYR A 214 -21.34 -2.24 -0.76
C TYR A 214 -20.72 -3.31 0.16
N ALA A 215 -20.56 -3.00 1.45
CA ALA A 215 -20.11 -3.98 2.44
C ALA A 215 -20.99 -5.25 2.50
N LYS A 216 -22.30 -5.12 2.26
CA LYS A 216 -23.22 -6.26 2.22
C LYS A 216 -23.17 -6.98 0.87
N GLU A 217 -23.07 -6.22 -0.22
CA GLU A 217 -23.00 -6.76 -1.58
C GLU A 217 -21.81 -7.71 -1.75
N ILE A 218 -20.62 -7.31 -1.31
CA ILE A 218 -19.39 -8.11 -1.43
C ILE A 218 -19.34 -9.35 -0.52
N GLN A 219 -20.36 -9.59 0.31
CA GLN A 219 -20.50 -10.81 1.11
C GLN A 219 -21.42 -11.84 0.44
N THR A 220 -21.97 -11.51 -0.73
CA THR A 220 -22.82 -12.41 -1.52
C THR A 220 -21.98 -13.18 -2.52
N LYS A 221 -22.36 -14.43 -2.80
CA LYS A 221 -21.65 -15.32 -3.76
C LYS A 221 -21.39 -14.72 -5.14
N GLU A 222 -22.18 -13.74 -5.56
CA GLU A 222 -22.06 -13.09 -6.87
C GLU A 222 -20.89 -12.08 -6.90
N TYR A 223 -20.63 -11.41 -5.79
CA TYR A 223 -19.64 -10.33 -5.68
C TYR A 223 -18.46 -10.65 -4.76
N GLY A 224 -18.52 -11.75 -4.01
CA GLY A 224 -17.49 -12.23 -3.09
C GLY A 224 -17.71 -13.69 -2.66
#